data_AF-W9VA14-F1
#
_entry.id   AF-W9VA14-F1
#
_cell.length_a   1.000
_cell.length_b   1.000
_cell.length_c   1.000
_cell.angle_alpha   90.00
_cell.angle_beta   90.00
_cell.angle_gamma   90.00
#
_symmetry.space_group_name_H-M   'P 1'
#
loop_
_entity.id
_entity.type
_entity.pdbx_description
1 polymer ?
#
loop_
_entity_poly.entity_id
_entity_poly.type
_entity_poly.pdbx_seq_one_letter_code
_entity_poly.pdbx_strand_id
1 'polypeptide(L)'
;MPESIVQLLQFTVRYVEVVEREFGRMRTAMRARGFVPGNDLHTYRTLGYALGMLLVRSLERSERVLYAMKCRGFVGRFHVIVELRFGMPDALLALLLSVPLAVLVLMEIRLGSAH
;
A
#
# COMPACT_ATOMS: atom_id res chain seq x y z
N MET A 1 -8.47 11.78 -9.49
CA MET A 1 -8.70 10.45 -8.87
C MET A 1 -9.60 10.64 -7.65
N PRO A 2 -10.53 9.73 -7.33
CA PRO A 2 -11.41 9.89 -6.18
C PRO A 2 -10.60 9.87 -4.87
N GLU A 3 -10.79 10.89 -4.02
CA GLU A 3 -10.06 11.09 -2.76
C GLU A 3 -10.14 9.88 -1.83
N SER A 4 -11.24 9.12 -1.91
CA SER A 4 -11.49 7.90 -1.13
C SER A 4 -10.50 6.77 -1.45
N ILE A 5 -10.09 6.60 -2.71
CA ILE A 5 -9.13 5.56 -3.10
C ILE A 5 -7.73 5.93 -2.60
N VAL A 6 -7.35 7.20 -2.71
CA VAL A 6 -6.05 7.69 -2.22
C VAL A 6 -5.96 7.51 -0.70
N GLN A 7 -7.02 7.88 0.02
CA GLN A 7 -7.12 7.69 1.46
C GLN A 7 -7.03 6.20 1.84
N LEU A 8 -7.79 5.33 1.17
CA LEU A 8 -7.75 3.89 1.42
C LEU A 8 -6.32 3.35 1.23
N LEU A 9 -5.64 3.74 0.16
CA LEU A 9 -4.28 3.30 -0.13
C LEU A 9 -3.29 3.77 0.94
N GLN A 10 -3.38 5.02 1.40
CA GLN A 10 -2.53 5.55 2.48
C GLN A 10 -2.72 4.75 3.78
N PHE A 11 -3.97 4.43 4.12
CA PHE A 11 -4.25 3.55 5.25
C PHE A 11 -3.68 2.15 5.01
N THR A 12 -3.84 1.57 3.82
CA THR A 12 -3.28 0.25 3.51
C THR A 12 -1.76 0.23 3.71
N VAL A 13 -1.01 1.18 3.13
CA VAL A 13 0.45 1.24 3.28
C VAL A 13 0.86 1.32 4.75
N ARG A 14 0.24 2.21 5.53
CA ARG A 14 0.54 2.37 6.96
C ARG A 14 0.20 1.12 7.79
N TYR A 15 -0.85 0.38 7.41
CA TYR A 15 -1.35 -0.76 8.20
C TYR A 15 -0.74 -2.10 7.77
N VAL A 16 -0.20 -2.23 6.56
CA VAL A 16 0.52 -3.44 6.12
C VAL A 16 1.67 -3.76 7.06
N GLU A 17 2.50 -2.78 7.41
CA GLU A 17 3.64 -2.97 8.32
C GLU A 17 3.21 -3.44 9.73
N VAL A 18 2.05 -2.98 10.18
CA VAL A 18 1.48 -3.38 11.47
C VAL A 18 1.03 -4.83 11.42
N VAL A 19 0.30 -5.20 10.38
CA VAL A 19 -0.22 -6.57 10.20
C VAL A 19 0.94 -7.55 10.05
N GLU A 20 1.97 -7.19 9.29
CA GLU A 20 3.18 -7.98 9.13
C GLU A 20 3.88 -8.22 10.48
N ARG A 21 4.02 -7.17 11.30
CA ARG A 21 4.62 -7.30 12.63
C ARG A 21 3.82 -8.23 13.54
N GLU A 22 2.49 -8.11 13.56
CA GLU A 22 1.63 -8.98 14.37
C GLU A 22 1.65 -10.43 13.88
N PHE A 23 1.64 -10.65 12.56
CA PHE A 23 1.82 -11.97 11.97
C PHE A 23 3.17 -12.58 12.33
N GLY A 24 4.25 -11.79 12.24
CA GLY A 24 5.59 -12.20 12.66
C GLY A 24 5.64 -12.62 14.13
N ARG A 25 5.02 -11.86 15.03
CA ARG A 25 4.92 -12.21 16.46
C ARG A 25 4.17 -13.53 16.68
N MET A 26 3.04 -13.73 16.00
CA MET A 26 2.30 -14.99 16.09
C MET A 26 3.11 -16.16 15.55
N ARG A 27 3.82 -15.97 14.43
CA ARG A 27 4.70 -17.00 13.86
C ARG A 27 5.84 -17.38 14.81
N THR A 28 6.47 -16.40 15.45
CA THR A 28 7.51 -16.66 16.46
C THR A 28 6.95 -17.42 17.66
N ALA A 29 5.76 -17.06 18.14
CA ALA A 29 5.10 -17.78 19.23
C ALA A 29 4.73 -19.22 18.86
N MET A 30 4.27 -19.46 17.62
CA MET A 30 4.00 -20.81 17.13
C MET A 30 5.28 -21.65 17.09
N ARG A 31 6.39 -21.11 16.57
CA ARG A 31 7.69 -21.78 16.56
C ARG A 31 8.18 -22.09 17.97
N ALA A 32 8.03 -21.17 18.92
CA ALA A 32 8.40 -21.39 20.32
C ALA A 32 7.60 -22.52 20.97
N ARG A 33 6.37 -22.80 20.49
CA ARG A 33 5.54 -23.94 20.92
C ARG A 33 5.86 -25.24 20.16
N GLY A 34 6.91 -25.27 19.35
CA GLY A 34 7.32 -26.46 18.59
C GLY A 34 6.55 -26.68 17.29
N PHE A 35 5.83 -25.68 16.77
CA PHE A 35 5.12 -25.83 15.49
C PHE A 35 6.09 -25.92 14.31
N VAL A 36 6.02 -27.04 13.58
CA VAL A 36 6.75 -27.29 12.34
C VAL A 36 5.74 -27.32 11.18
N PRO A 37 5.88 -26.46 10.16
CA PRO A 37 4.96 -26.45 9.02
C PRO A 37 5.17 -27.69 8.14
N GLY A 38 4.15 -28.56 8.07
CA GLY A 38 4.07 -29.70 7.14
C GLY A 38 2.82 -29.64 6.26
N ASN A 39 2.67 -30.53 5.28
CA ASN A 39 1.47 -30.57 4.41
C ASN A 39 0.32 -31.40 5.01
N ASP A 40 0.05 -31.19 6.30
CA ASP A 40 -0.95 -31.94 7.07
C ASP A 40 -2.14 -31.06 7.42
N LEU A 41 -3.31 -31.70 7.63
CA LEU A 41 -4.53 -31.01 8.05
C LEU A 41 -4.33 -30.22 9.35
N HIS A 42 -3.45 -30.70 10.24
CA HIS A 42 -3.10 -30.01 11.48
C HIS A 42 -2.38 -28.67 11.23
N THR A 43 -1.51 -28.60 10.22
CA THR A 43 -0.84 -27.37 9.78
C THR A 43 -1.86 -26.36 9.27
N TYR A 44 -2.75 -26.77 8.36
CA TYR A 44 -3.79 -25.89 7.82
C TYR A 44 -4.74 -25.39 8.91
N ARG A 45 -5.10 -26.24 9.88
CA ARG A 45 -5.93 -25.84 11.02
C ARG A 45 -5.22 -24.79 11.90
N THR A 46 -3.94 -25.00 12.19
CA THR A 46 -3.14 -24.06 13.00
C THR A 46 -2.97 -22.72 12.29
N LEU A 47 -2.68 -22.73 10.99
CA LEU A 47 -2.63 -21.53 10.15
C LEU A 47 -4.00 -20.83 10.11
N GLY A 48 -5.09 -21.59 10.01
CA GLY A 48 -6.46 -21.07 10.06
C GLY A 48 -6.74 -20.33 11.38
N TYR A 49 -6.33 -20.88 12.53
CA TYR A 49 -6.47 -20.19 13.81
C TYR A 49 -5.61 -18.91 13.89
N ALA A 50 -4.38 -18.95 13.39
CA ALA A 50 -3.50 -17.79 13.37
C ALA A 50 -4.07 -16.66 12.48
N LEU A 51 -4.56 -17.00 11.29
CA LEU A 51 -5.21 -16.05 10.38
C LEU A 51 -6.52 -15.52 10.96
N GLY A 52 -7.36 -16.39 11.53
CA GLY A 52 -8.59 -15.99 12.19
C GLY A 52 -8.33 -14.99 13.33
N MET A 53 -7.35 -15.27 14.18
CA MET A 53 -6.94 -14.35 15.25
C MET A 53 -6.42 -13.02 14.69
N LEU A 54 -5.61 -13.05 13.62
CA LEU A 54 -5.11 -11.85 12.97
C LEU A 54 -6.25 -10.97 12.42
N LEU A 55 -7.24 -11.60 11.76
CA LEU A 55 -8.40 -10.91 11.20
C LEU A 55 -9.24 -10.26 12.29
N VAL A 56 -9.58 -10.99 13.36
CA VAL A 56 -10.35 -10.46 14.49
C VAL A 56 -9.65 -9.25 15.12
N ARG A 57 -8.35 -9.36 15.42
CA ARG A 57 -7.56 -8.24 15.97
C ARG A 57 -7.50 -7.05 15.02
N SER A 58 -7.40 -7.29 13.72
CA SER A 58 -7.34 -6.25 12.71
C SER A 58 -8.68 -5.52 12.59
N LEU A 59 -9.81 -6.24 12.67
CA LEU A 59 -11.15 -5.66 12.72
C LEU A 59 -11.37 -4.81 13.97
N GLU A 60 -11.08 -5.34 15.17
CA GLU A 60 -11.21 -4.55 16.40
C GLU A 60 -10.33 -3.29 16.37
N ARG A 61 -9.14 -3.38 15.76
CA ARG A 61 -8.26 -2.23 15.57
C ARG A 61 -8.87 -1.23 14.60
N SER A 62 -9.44 -1.66 13.47
CA SER A 62 -10.04 -0.75 12.50
C SER A 62 -11.22 0.00 13.10
N GLU A 63 -12.03 -0.66 13.93
CA GLU A 63 -13.11 -0.03 14.70
C GLU A 63 -12.58 1.01 15.68
N ARG A 64 -11.57 0.68 16.50
CA ARG A 64 -10.94 1.65 17.42
C ARG A 64 -10.41 2.87 16.69
N VAL A 65 -9.81 2.68 15.51
CA VAL A 65 -9.30 3.75 14.67
C VAL A 65 -10.45 4.59 14.12
N LEU A 66 -11.53 3.96 13.65
CA LEU A 66 -12.73 4.65 13.19
C LEU A 66 -13.36 5.50 14.31
N TYR A 67 -13.46 4.97 15.53
CA TYR A 67 -13.95 5.74 16.67
C TYR A 67 -13.03 6.93 16.99
N ALA A 68 -11.71 6.74 17.01
CA ALA A 68 -10.78 7.84 17.22
C ALA A 68 -10.87 8.92 16.11
N MET A 69 -11.10 8.52 14.86
CA MET A 69 -11.34 9.45 13.76
C MET A 69 -12.63 10.23 13.98
N LYS A 70 -13.73 9.56 14.35
CA LYS A 70 -15.00 10.22 14.67
C LYS A 70 -14.87 11.23 15.81
N CYS A 71 -14.16 10.88 16.89
CA CYS A 71 -13.91 11.79 18.01
C CYS A 71 -13.10 13.04 17.63
N ARG A 72 -12.28 12.96 16.57
CA ARG A 72 -11.50 14.09 16.02
C ARG A 72 -12.29 14.92 14.99
N GLY A 73 -13.59 14.67 14.84
CA GLY A 73 -14.45 15.39 13.90
C GLY A 73 -14.39 14.85 12.48
N PHE A 74 -14.13 13.56 12.28
CA PHE A 74 -14.12 12.96 10.94
C PHE A 74 -15.51 12.96 10.29
N VAL A 75 -15.69 13.80 9.26
CA VAL A 75 -16.94 13.96 8.48
C VAL A 75 -16.95 13.10 7.20
N GLY A 76 -16.18 12.02 7.16
CA GLY A 76 -16.10 11.15 5.97
C GLY A 76 -15.12 11.60 4.88
N ARG A 77 -14.36 12.68 5.12
CA ARG A 77 -13.30 13.16 4.21
C ARG A 77 -11.99 13.38 4.97
N PHE A 78 -10.90 12.73 4.56
CA PHE A 78 -9.55 13.07 5.02
C PHE A 78 -9.00 14.18 4.12
N HIS A 79 -8.66 15.33 4.71
CA HIS A 79 -7.81 16.30 4.02
C HIS A 79 -6.39 15.74 4.01
N VAL A 80 -5.96 15.24 2.86
CA VAL A 80 -4.57 14.82 2.64
C VAL A 80 -3.72 16.08 2.52
N ILE A 81 -2.99 16.43 3.59
CA ILE A 81 -1.96 17.48 3.56
C ILE A 81 -0.65 16.83 3.11
N VAL A 82 -0.62 16.33 1.88
CA VAL A 82 0.62 15.98 1.20
C VAL A 82 0.68 16.90 0.01
N GLU A 83 1.38 18.02 0.18
CA GLU A 83 1.77 18.85 -0.95
C GLU A 83 2.78 18.03 -1.77
N LEU A 84 2.38 17.56 -2.95
CA LEU A 84 3.33 17.06 -3.93
C LEU A 84 4.20 18.24 -4.37
N ARG A 85 5.36 18.39 -3.72
CA ARG A 85 6.35 19.40 -4.10
C ARG A 85 7.16 18.82 -5.25
N PHE A 86 6.98 19.37 -6.44
CA PHE A 86 7.82 19.06 -7.61
C PHE A 86 9.29 19.28 -7.25
N GLY A 87 10.07 18.19 -7.28
CA GLY A 87 11.50 18.23 -7.00
C GLY A 87 12.34 18.35 -8.26
N MET A 88 13.59 18.78 -8.10
CA MET A 88 14.64 18.59 -9.11
C MET A 88 14.68 17.17 -9.72
N PRO A 89 14.51 16.06 -8.96
CA PRO A 89 14.46 14.72 -9.57
C PRO A 89 13.27 14.53 -10.52
N ASP A 90 12.11 15.13 -10.24
CA ASP A 90 10.93 15.03 -11.10
C ASP A 90 11.15 15.78 -12.42
N ALA A 91 11.80 16.94 -12.37
CA ALA A 91 12.14 17.74 -13.55
C ALA A 91 13.17 17.02 -14.44
N LEU A 92 14.19 16.40 -13.83
CA LEU A 92 15.23 15.69 -14.57
C LEU A 92 14.66 14.43 -15.23
N LEU A 93 13.80 13.68 -14.52
CA LEU A 93 13.08 12.54 -15.08
C LEU A 93 12.15 12.97 -16.24
N ALA A 94 11.40 14.07 -16.05
CA ALA A 94 10.51 14.60 -17.08
C ALA A 94 11.29 14.97 -18.34
N LEU A 95 12.43 15.65 -18.20
CA LEU A 95 13.27 16.06 -19.32
C LEU A 95 13.89 14.84 -20.03
N LEU A 96 14.38 13.86 -19.27
CA LEU A 96 14.94 12.62 -19.81
C LEU A 96 13.91 11.86 -20.67
N LEU A 97 12.63 11.88 -20.28
CA LEU A 97 11.56 11.20 -21.01
C LEU A 97 11.06 12.01 -22.21
N SER A 98 10.89 13.33 -22.06
CA SER A 98 10.25 14.18 -23.07
C SER A 98 11.18 14.53 -24.23
N VAL A 99 12.47 14.71 -23.98
CA VAL A 99 13.46 15.08 -25.01
C VAL A 99 13.59 14.05 -26.12
N PRO A 100 13.84 12.75 -25.86
CA PRO A 100 13.96 11.76 -26.93
C PRO A 100 12.64 11.56 -27.69
N LEU A 101 11.50 11.66 -27.01
CA LEU A 101 10.18 11.60 -27.65
C LEU A 101 9.99 12.76 -28.63
N ALA A 102 10.34 13.99 -28.21
CA ALA A 102 10.26 15.18 -29.06
C ALA A 102 11.22 15.09 -30.26
N VAL A 103 12.42 14.55 -30.08
CA VAL A 103 13.37 14.32 -31.17
C VAL A 103 12.82 13.32 -32.18
N LEU A 104 12.20 12.24 -31.73
CA LEU A 104 11.64 11.20 -32.59
C LEU A 104 10.47 11.74 -33.43
N VAL A 105 9.55 12.49 -32.81
CA VAL A 105 8.44 13.17 -33.50
C VAL A 105 8.97 14.20 -34.50
N LEU A 106 10.01 14.96 -34.16
CA LEU A 106 10.61 15.93 -35.07
C LEU A 106 11.27 15.25 -36.27
N MET A 107 11.94 14.11 -36.06
CA MET A 107 12.50 13.32 -37.16
C MET A 107 11.40 12.73 -38.05
N GLU A 108 10.31 12.24 -37.48
CA GLU A 108 9.15 11.73 -38.23
C GLU A 108 8.52 12.83 -39.09
N ILE A 109 8.30 14.03 -38.56
CA ILE A 109 7.77 15.17 -39.32
C ILE A 109 8.73 15.58 -40.44
N ARG A 110 10.04 15.57 -40.20
CA ARG A 110 11.04 15.91 -41.23
C ARG A 110 11.15 14.84 -42.32
N LEU A 111 10.94 13.56 -42.00
CA LEU A 111 10.87 12.49 -43.00
C LEU A 111 9.54 12.49 -43.76
N GLY A 112 8.42 12.76 -43.08
CA GLY A 112 7.08 12.78 -43.66
C GLY A 112 6.82 13.98 -44.58
N SER A 113 7.56 15.08 -44.41
CA SER A 113 7.52 16.25 -45.30
C SER A 113 8.31 16.05 -46.61
N ALA A 114 9.01 14.92 -46.77
CA ALA A 114 9.84 14.62 -47.95
C ALA A 114 9.18 13.62 -48.94
N HIS A 115 7.91 13.27 -48.71
CA HIS A 115 7.04 12.50 -49.62
C HIS A 115 5.85 13.34 -50.04
#